data_AF-A0A7V3PRT3-F1
#
_entry.id   AF-A0A7V3PRT3-F1
#
_cell.length_a   1.000
_cell.length_b   1.000
_cell.length_c   1.000
_cell.angle_alpha   90.00
_cell.angle_beta   90.00
_cell.angle_gamma   90.00
#
_symmetry.space_group_name_H-M   'P 1'
#
loop_
_entity.id
_entity.type
_entity.pdbx_description
1 polymer ?
#
loop_
_entity_poly.entity_id
_entity_poly.type
_entity_poly.pdbx_seq_one_letter_code
_entity_poly.pdbx_strand_id
1 'polypeptide(L)'
;APAIPVLTSLTKTGTPPPARIAALRAMMALRHPATAATALTLLRDSDSFVQKGAAAVLGRMPSPAAVRLVLSHWAELSAEAKTVLLHAWADTRQPLIAETAVQVAKTASGDLRRAAIAAAARCAGPKAVPILVEIAAGGSEEAEAARMALETISGAGVQEALLRLAREGRPEVRAAVIRALAQRPGKGSREAIIQAAGSDNETIALTALAALNTVSTGDETEVLLKVLQSTPSDNVRATAAQVLVATISRASNRAAAVARVLQTYASASSPVRVALLQVFAEVRGPEALEELRKAAASSDPELKRAAVQALANTWSDGTASPVLLQLAKSDADRPIRILALRGLIRLIAQDGSLSDADRVAALDEAAAIAERPEEKRQILGALRDCRIETAVALAARFLQDADLFADAAETILDLAAPQQRNNRDLPPVKGATTTAALDRIIELAQDLALRERAAKLK
;
A
#
# COMPACT_ATOMS: atom_id res chain seq x y z
N ALA A 1 -9.57 61.59 -6.60
CA ALA A 1 -9.10 62.15 -7.89
C ALA A 1 -7.60 62.51 -7.90
N PRO A 2 -7.03 63.30 -6.96
CA PRO A 2 -5.64 63.78 -7.09
C PRO A 2 -4.55 62.71 -6.92
N ALA A 3 -4.86 61.57 -6.27
CA ALA A 3 -3.89 60.49 -6.09
C ALA A 3 -3.68 59.63 -7.36
N ILE A 4 -4.60 59.65 -8.33
CA ILE A 4 -4.56 58.73 -9.49
C ILE A 4 -3.32 58.93 -10.39
N PRO A 5 -2.89 60.18 -10.72
CA PRO A 5 -1.68 60.38 -11.51
C PRO A 5 -0.42 59.88 -10.79
N VAL A 6 -0.34 60.08 -9.47
CA VAL A 6 0.77 59.60 -8.63
C VAL A 6 0.78 58.08 -8.56
N LEU A 7 -0.37 57.45 -8.36
CA LEU A 7 -0.46 55.98 -8.36
C LEU A 7 -0.07 55.39 -9.72
N THR A 8 -0.45 56.04 -10.82
CA THR A 8 -0.11 55.59 -12.19
C THR A 8 1.37 55.79 -12.51
N SER A 9 2.03 56.82 -11.97
CA SER A 9 3.48 56.96 -12.13
C SER A 9 4.24 55.91 -11.32
N LEU A 10 3.73 55.54 -10.14
CA LEU A 10 4.35 54.53 -9.27
C LEU A 10 4.30 53.10 -9.83
N THR A 11 3.44 52.81 -10.81
CA THR A 11 3.38 51.50 -11.47
C THR A 11 4.33 51.34 -12.65
N LYS A 12 5.10 52.37 -13.02
CA LYS A 12 6.02 52.32 -14.17
C LYS A 12 7.32 51.57 -13.84
N THR A 13 8.00 51.09 -14.88
CA THR A 13 9.35 50.53 -14.80
C THR A 13 10.33 51.56 -14.23
N GLY A 14 11.04 51.20 -13.15
CA GLY A 14 11.99 52.08 -12.45
C GLY A 14 11.64 52.39 -10.99
N THR A 15 10.40 52.15 -10.56
CA THR A 15 10.04 52.20 -9.14
C THR A 15 10.26 50.83 -8.47
N PRO A 16 10.55 50.75 -7.15
CA PRO A 16 10.76 49.47 -6.49
C PRO A 16 9.55 48.51 -6.62
N PRO A 17 9.75 47.20 -6.80
CA PRO A 17 8.67 46.20 -6.93
C PRO A 17 7.56 46.32 -5.87
N PRO A 18 7.84 46.54 -4.57
CA PRO A 18 6.80 46.74 -3.56
C PRO A 18 5.94 47.98 -3.81
N ALA A 19 6.54 49.07 -4.29
CA ALA A 19 5.84 50.31 -4.60
C ALA A 19 4.90 50.15 -5.79
N ARG A 20 5.32 49.41 -6.84
CA ARG A 20 4.47 49.08 -8.01
C ARG A 20 3.19 48.35 -7.57
N ILE A 21 3.33 47.34 -6.71
CA ILE A 21 2.20 46.54 -6.24
C ILE A 21 1.33 47.28 -5.22
N ALA A 22 1.92 48.10 -4.34
CA ALA A 22 1.17 48.96 -3.43
C ALA A 22 0.31 49.96 -4.20
N ALA A 23 0.87 50.58 -5.24
CA ALA A 23 0.15 51.50 -6.11
C ALA A 23 -1.00 50.80 -6.85
N LEU A 24 -0.76 49.62 -7.43
CA LEU A 24 -1.79 48.83 -8.09
C LEU A 24 -2.93 48.44 -7.14
N ARG A 25 -2.61 48.03 -5.90
CA ARG A 25 -3.62 47.71 -4.87
C ARG A 25 -4.43 48.94 -4.46
N ALA A 26 -3.80 50.11 -4.37
CA ALA A 26 -4.50 51.36 -4.11
C ALA A 26 -5.45 51.74 -5.26
N MET A 27 -5.04 51.54 -6.52
CA MET A 27 -5.93 51.73 -7.68
C MET A 27 -7.16 50.81 -7.62
N MET A 28 -6.96 49.54 -7.25
CA MET A 28 -8.05 48.58 -7.04
C MET A 28 -9.01 49.02 -5.92
N ALA A 29 -8.47 49.46 -4.78
CA ALA A 29 -9.27 49.94 -3.65
C ALA A 29 -10.12 51.17 -4.03
N LEU A 30 -9.58 52.04 -4.89
CA LEU A 30 -10.27 53.20 -5.45
C LEU A 30 -11.22 52.85 -6.61
N ARG A 31 -11.34 51.56 -6.99
CA ARG A 31 -12.13 51.07 -8.13
C ARG A 31 -11.81 51.79 -9.44
N HIS A 32 -10.56 52.16 -9.64
CA HIS A 32 -10.16 52.91 -10.82
C HIS A 32 -10.32 52.05 -12.08
N PRO A 33 -10.95 52.55 -13.18
CA PRO A 33 -11.25 51.74 -14.37
C PRO A 33 -9.98 51.19 -15.06
N ALA A 34 -8.86 51.90 -14.98
CA ALA A 34 -7.61 51.44 -15.58
C ALA A 34 -6.89 50.33 -14.79
N THR A 35 -7.37 49.95 -13.60
CA THR A 35 -6.67 48.98 -12.72
C THR A 35 -6.38 47.66 -13.42
N ALA A 36 -7.36 47.11 -14.18
CA ALA A 36 -7.18 45.84 -14.89
C ALA A 36 -6.13 45.96 -16.02
N ALA A 37 -6.13 47.07 -16.76
CA ALA A 37 -5.13 47.33 -17.80
C ALA A 37 -3.73 47.51 -17.19
N THR A 38 -3.59 48.24 -16.09
CA THR A 38 -2.32 48.40 -15.38
C THR A 38 -1.81 47.08 -14.82
N ALA A 39 -2.68 46.25 -14.25
CA ALA A 39 -2.31 44.92 -13.79
C ALA A 39 -1.86 44.01 -14.95
N LEU A 40 -2.53 44.06 -16.10
CA LEU A 40 -2.12 43.32 -17.30
C LEU A 40 -0.72 43.73 -17.78
N THR A 41 -0.39 45.02 -17.74
CA THR A 41 0.97 45.49 -18.05
C THR A 41 1.99 44.93 -17.04
N LEU A 42 1.67 44.95 -15.74
CA LEU A 42 2.54 44.45 -14.68
C LEU A 42 2.68 42.92 -14.66
N LEU A 43 1.76 42.18 -15.29
CA LEU A 43 1.94 40.74 -15.53
C LEU A 43 3.10 40.42 -16.49
N ARG A 44 3.55 41.41 -17.28
CA ARG A 44 4.69 41.29 -18.21
C ARG A 44 6.00 41.78 -17.61
N ASP A 45 5.99 42.18 -16.35
CA ASP A 45 7.18 42.64 -15.64
C ASP A 45 8.20 41.49 -15.52
N SER A 46 9.49 41.78 -15.57
CA SER A 46 10.55 40.78 -15.40
C SER A 46 10.66 40.25 -13.96
N ASP A 47 10.13 40.99 -13.00
CA ASP A 47 10.17 40.64 -11.58
C ASP A 47 8.98 39.72 -11.18
N SER A 48 9.30 38.52 -10.69
CA SER A 48 8.30 37.52 -10.26
C SER A 48 7.38 38.01 -9.14
N PHE A 49 7.87 38.87 -8.23
CA PHE A 49 7.05 39.47 -7.17
C PHE A 49 5.98 40.39 -7.78
N VAL A 50 6.33 41.15 -8.81
CA VAL A 50 5.39 42.04 -9.49
C VAL A 50 4.36 41.26 -10.29
N GLN A 51 4.77 40.21 -11.02
CA GLN A 51 3.82 39.33 -11.70
C GLN A 51 2.80 38.72 -10.72
N LYS A 52 3.27 38.19 -9.58
CA LYS A 52 2.41 37.65 -8.51
C LYS A 52 1.48 38.69 -7.91
N GLY A 53 1.98 39.90 -7.65
CA GLY A 53 1.17 41.00 -7.15
C GLY A 53 0.08 41.43 -8.14
N ALA A 54 0.41 41.50 -9.43
CA ALA A 54 -0.52 41.85 -10.50
C ALA A 54 -1.61 40.78 -10.70
N ALA A 55 -1.22 39.51 -10.74
CA ALA A 55 -2.15 38.39 -10.80
C ALA A 55 -3.11 38.38 -9.60
N ALA A 56 -2.61 38.61 -8.38
CA ALA A 56 -3.44 38.67 -7.18
C ALA A 56 -4.49 39.79 -7.22
N VAL A 57 -4.15 40.94 -7.82
CA VAL A 57 -5.12 42.03 -8.06
C VAL A 57 -6.18 41.61 -9.08
N LEU A 58 -5.78 40.98 -10.19
CA LEU A 58 -6.71 40.48 -11.20
C LEU A 58 -7.62 39.36 -10.65
N GLY A 59 -7.12 38.52 -9.75
CA GLY A 59 -7.90 37.50 -9.04
C GLY A 59 -9.00 38.07 -8.15
N ARG A 60 -8.76 39.26 -7.57
CA ARG A 60 -9.77 40.01 -6.79
C ARG A 60 -10.72 40.82 -7.66
N MET A 61 -10.51 40.84 -8.98
CA MET A 61 -11.33 41.55 -9.95
C MET A 61 -11.88 40.61 -11.06
N PRO A 62 -12.65 39.55 -10.72
CA PRO A 62 -13.13 38.58 -11.70
C PRO A 62 -14.33 39.10 -12.52
N SER A 63 -14.36 40.38 -12.88
CA SER A 63 -15.43 40.91 -13.73
C SER A 63 -15.28 40.36 -15.16
N PRO A 64 -16.38 40.09 -15.90
CA PRO A 64 -16.30 39.62 -17.27
C PRO A 64 -15.45 40.53 -18.18
N ALA A 65 -15.52 41.84 -17.99
CA ALA A 65 -14.72 42.80 -18.75
C ALA A 65 -13.22 42.69 -18.46
N ALA A 66 -12.82 42.58 -17.18
CA ALA A 66 -11.41 42.43 -16.81
C ALA A 66 -10.83 41.10 -17.30
N VAL A 67 -11.59 40.00 -17.17
CA VAL A 67 -11.17 38.70 -17.68
C VAL A 67 -11.02 38.72 -19.19
N ARG A 68 -11.98 39.29 -19.95
CA ARG A 68 -11.87 39.41 -21.42
C ARG A 68 -10.64 40.21 -21.85
N LEU A 69 -10.36 41.32 -21.16
CA LEU A 69 -9.17 42.14 -21.43
C LEU A 69 -7.87 41.34 -21.27
N VAL A 70 -7.77 40.52 -20.22
CA VAL A 70 -6.60 39.68 -20.00
C VAL A 70 -6.53 38.55 -21.03
N LEU A 71 -7.66 37.90 -21.32
CA LEU A 71 -7.73 36.81 -22.29
C LEU A 71 -7.42 37.25 -23.73
N SER A 72 -7.78 38.48 -24.12
CA SER A 72 -7.44 39.01 -25.45
C SER A 72 -5.93 39.18 -25.65
N HIS A 73 -5.16 39.22 -24.56
CA HIS A 73 -3.71 39.30 -24.56
C HIS A 73 -3.04 38.01 -24.06
N TRP A 74 -3.79 36.93 -23.89
CA TRP A 74 -3.30 35.68 -23.29
C TRP A 74 -2.10 35.10 -24.04
N ALA A 75 -2.13 35.11 -25.37
CA ALA A 75 -1.06 34.55 -26.19
C ALA A 75 0.31 35.21 -25.92
N GLU A 76 0.32 36.51 -25.65
CA GLU A 76 1.52 37.33 -25.41
C GLU A 76 2.11 37.15 -24.00
N LEU A 77 1.39 36.53 -23.06
CA LEU A 77 1.88 36.30 -21.71
C LEU A 77 2.88 35.13 -21.67
N SER A 78 3.92 35.26 -20.83
CA SER A 78 4.86 34.17 -20.56
C SER A 78 4.17 32.98 -19.86
N ALA A 79 4.83 31.82 -19.85
CA ALA A 79 4.29 30.64 -19.16
C ALA A 79 4.14 30.89 -17.65
N GLU A 80 5.08 31.61 -17.05
CA GLU A 80 5.07 32.01 -15.63
C GLU A 80 3.90 32.94 -15.33
N ALA A 81 3.69 33.97 -16.16
CA ALA A 81 2.59 34.91 -16.01
C ALA A 81 1.22 34.20 -16.11
N LYS A 82 1.06 33.30 -17.10
CA LYS A 82 -0.14 32.44 -17.25
C LYS A 82 -0.35 31.55 -16.02
N THR A 83 0.72 30.95 -15.52
CA THR A 83 0.70 30.06 -14.35
C THR A 83 0.23 30.78 -13.10
N VAL A 84 0.83 31.92 -12.78
CA VAL A 84 0.50 32.70 -11.58
C VAL A 84 -0.92 33.28 -11.68
N LEU A 85 -1.35 33.67 -12.88
CA LEU A 85 -2.71 34.15 -13.13
C LEU A 85 -3.77 33.05 -12.93
N LEU A 86 -3.53 31.83 -13.42
CA LEU A 86 -4.43 30.69 -13.17
C LEU A 86 -4.59 30.40 -11.68
N HIS A 87 -3.51 30.47 -10.91
CA HIS A 87 -3.58 30.32 -9.45
C HIS A 87 -4.44 31.40 -8.79
N ALA A 88 -4.28 32.66 -9.21
CA ALA A 88 -5.06 33.78 -8.68
C ALA A 88 -6.55 33.72 -9.07
N TRP A 89 -6.86 33.10 -10.21
CA TRP A 89 -8.20 32.99 -10.76
C TRP A 89 -8.98 31.76 -10.30
N ALA A 90 -8.31 30.75 -9.79
CA ALA A 90 -8.90 29.46 -9.52
C ALA A 90 -10.04 29.45 -8.47
N ASP A 91 -10.06 30.41 -7.54
CA ASP A 91 -11.11 30.51 -6.52
C ASP A 91 -12.29 31.40 -6.96
N THR A 92 -12.28 31.84 -8.23
CA THR A 92 -13.32 32.69 -8.79
C THR A 92 -14.41 31.84 -9.46
N ARG A 93 -15.67 32.28 -9.37
CA ARG A 93 -16.81 31.60 -10.02
C ARG A 93 -17.10 32.12 -11.43
N GLN A 94 -16.06 32.59 -12.14
CA GLN A 94 -16.22 33.23 -13.44
C GLN A 94 -16.18 32.17 -14.58
N PRO A 95 -17.25 32.02 -15.38
CA PRO A 95 -17.32 31.00 -16.45
C PRO A 95 -16.18 31.04 -17.49
N LEU A 96 -15.74 32.23 -17.93
CA LEU A 96 -14.62 32.40 -18.87
C LEU A 96 -13.29 31.91 -18.29
N ILE A 97 -13.10 32.08 -16.98
CA ILE A 97 -11.91 31.55 -16.29
C ILE A 97 -11.97 30.03 -16.29
N ALA A 98 -13.12 29.44 -15.95
CA ALA A 98 -13.33 28.00 -15.96
C ALA A 98 -13.06 27.38 -17.35
N GLU A 99 -13.59 27.99 -18.41
CA GLU A 99 -13.36 27.56 -19.81
C GLU A 99 -11.88 27.65 -20.18
N THR A 100 -11.21 28.75 -19.79
CA THR A 100 -9.78 28.93 -20.04
C THR A 100 -8.95 27.88 -19.30
N ALA A 101 -9.23 27.63 -18.02
CA ALA A 101 -8.50 26.64 -17.22
C ALA A 101 -8.62 25.23 -17.82
N VAL A 102 -9.83 24.83 -18.25
CA VAL A 102 -10.06 23.55 -18.94
C VAL A 102 -9.29 23.47 -20.26
N GLN A 103 -9.33 24.53 -21.06
CA GLN A 103 -8.63 24.56 -22.35
C GLN A 103 -7.10 24.50 -22.17
N VAL A 104 -6.56 25.25 -21.21
CA VAL A 104 -5.11 25.25 -20.93
C VAL A 104 -4.67 23.90 -20.37
N ALA A 105 -5.47 23.26 -19.49
CA ALA A 105 -5.18 21.91 -19.00
C ALA A 105 -5.10 20.89 -20.14
N LYS A 106 -5.86 21.09 -21.22
CA LYS A 106 -5.83 20.25 -22.42
C LYS A 106 -4.60 20.47 -23.29
N THR A 107 -4.18 21.73 -23.49
CA THR A 107 -3.18 22.07 -24.52
C THR A 107 -1.76 22.33 -23.99
N ALA A 108 -1.60 22.75 -22.72
CA ALA A 108 -0.29 23.11 -22.15
C ALA A 108 0.50 21.88 -21.70
N SER A 109 1.70 22.05 -21.15
CA SER A 109 2.47 20.99 -20.47
C SER A 109 3.26 21.57 -19.29
N GLY A 110 3.80 20.70 -18.43
CA GLY A 110 4.61 21.06 -17.28
C GLY A 110 3.84 21.89 -16.25
N ASP A 111 4.51 22.89 -15.70
CA ASP A 111 4.01 23.76 -14.63
C ASP A 111 2.69 24.46 -15.02
N LEU A 112 2.57 24.88 -16.28
CA LEU A 112 1.39 25.55 -16.77
C LEU A 112 0.18 24.60 -16.82
N ARG A 113 0.38 23.33 -17.22
CA ARG A 113 -0.70 22.34 -17.17
C ARG A 113 -1.10 22.04 -15.73
N ARG A 114 -0.15 21.89 -14.80
CA ARG A 114 -0.45 21.65 -13.37
C ARG A 114 -1.25 22.80 -12.75
N ALA A 115 -0.89 24.05 -13.05
CA ALA A 115 -1.65 25.21 -12.62
C ALA A 115 -3.07 25.23 -13.20
N ALA A 116 -3.22 24.86 -14.47
CA ALA A 116 -4.52 24.78 -15.14
C ALA A 116 -5.41 23.66 -14.58
N ILE A 117 -4.84 22.48 -14.28
CA ILE A 117 -5.50 21.37 -13.58
C ILE A 117 -6.05 21.84 -12.24
N ALA A 118 -5.18 22.47 -11.42
CA ALA A 118 -5.56 22.97 -10.10
C ALA A 118 -6.64 24.06 -10.19
N ALA A 119 -6.58 24.93 -11.20
CA ALA A 119 -7.58 25.95 -11.43
C ALA A 119 -8.93 25.35 -11.88
N ALA A 120 -8.91 24.43 -12.84
CA ALA A 120 -10.11 23.79 -13.37
C ALA A 120 -10.88 23.03 -12.27
N ALA A 121 -10.17 22.34 -11.38
CA ALA A 121 -10.78 21.63 -10.25
C ALA A 121 -11.56 22.54 -9.30
N ARG A 122 -11.13 23.80 -9.15
CA ARG A 122 -11.74 24.76 -8.21
C ARG A 122 -12.85 25.62 -8.83
N CYS A 123 -12.75 25.96 -10.12
CA CYS A 123 -13.70 26.88 -10.76
C CYS A 123 -14.61 26.27 -11.84
N ALA A 124 -14.29 25.11 -12.42
CA ALA A 124 -15.01 24.58 -13.59
C ALA A 124 -16.03 23.48 -13.28
N GLY A 125 -16.11 23.00 -12.03
CA GLY A 125 -17.11 22.01 -11.59
C GLY A 125 -17.20 20.80 -12.52
N PRO A 126 -18.40 20.31 -12.90
CA PRO A 126 -18.52 19.10 -13.73
C PRO A 126 -17.87 19.22 -15.12
N LYS A 127 -17.63 20.44 -15.64
CA LYS A 127 -16.96 20.64 -16.93
C LYS A 127 -15.47 20.28 -16.88
N ALA A 128 -14.84 20.30 -15.69
CA ALA A 128 -13.45 19.89 -15.53
C ALA A 128 -13.28 18.36 -15.55
N VAL A 129 -14.32 17.61 -15.17
CA VAL A 129 -14.21 16.16 -14.93
C VAL A 129 -13.65 15.41 -16.15
N PRO A 130 -14.14 15.60 -17.40
CA PRO A 130 -13.61 14.85 -18.54
C PRO A 130 -12.11 15.06 -18.75
N ILE A 131 -11.63 16.31 -18.72
CA ILE A 131 -10.21 16.58 -18.97
C ILE A 131 -9.32 16.11 -17.83
N LEU A 132 -9.76 16.28 -16.59
CA LEU A 132 -9.00 15.83 -15.42
C LEU A 132 -8.87 14.30 -15.40
N VAL A 133 -9.94 13.57 -15.74
CA VAL A 133 -9.89 12.10 -15.81
C VAL A 133 -8.99 11.63 -16.94
N GLU A 134 -9.05 12.25 -18.12
CA GLU A 134 -8.16 11.90 -19.24
C GLU A 134 -6.68 12.10 -18.87
N ILE A 135 -6.34 13.18 -18.17
CA ILE A 135 -4.97 13.41 -17.69
C ILE A 135 -4.61 12.39 -16.59
N ALA A 136 -5.50 12.14 -15.63
CA ALA A 136 -5.28 11.21 -14.52
C ALA A 136 -5.11 9.73 -14.97
N ALA A 137 -5.70 9.38 -16.10
CA ALA A 137 -5.57 8.08 -16.76
C ALA A 137 -4.19 7.88 -17.42
N GLY A 138 -3.39 8.94 -17.58
CA GLY A 138 -2.01 8.88 -18.03
C GLY A 138 -1.01 8.44 -16.95
N GLY A 139 0.27 8.41 -17.32
CA GLY A 139 1.40 8.03 -16.44
C GLY A 139 2.42 9.13 -16.16
N SER A 140 2.12 10.40 -16.51
CA SER A 140 3.02 11.54 -16.27
C SER A 140 2.89 12.08 -14.83
N GLU A 141 3.82 12.92 -14.38
CA GLU A 141 3.67 13.68 -13.12
C GLU A 141 2.38 14.52 -13.11
N GLU A 142 1.91 14.95 -14.28
CA GLU A 142 0.67 15.69 -14.45
C GLU A 142 -0.56 14.81 -14.16
N ALA A 143 -0.45 13.48 -14.35
CA ALA A 143 -1.51 12.54 -14.00
C ALA A 143 -1.77 12.52 -12.50
N GLU A 144 -0.72 12.61 -11.68
CA GLU A 144 -0.87 12.66 -10.22
C GLU A 144 -1.52 13.97 -9.77
N ALA A 145 -1.10 15.10 -10.34
CA ALA A 145 -1.78 16.39 -10.12
C ALA A 145 -3.27 16.33 -10.49
N ALA A 146 -3.62 15.64 -11.58
CA ALA A 146 -5.01 15.45 -11.99
C ALA A 146 -5.79 14.51 -11.06
N ARG A 147 -5.15 13.48 -10.49
CA ARG A 147 -5.78 12.61 -9.47
C ARG A 147 -6.10 13.40 -8.20
N MET A 148 -5.13 14.13 -7.65
CA MET A 148 -5.36 15.00 -6.48
C MET A 148 -6.45 16.06 -6.75
N ALA A 149 -6.50 16.58 -7.98
CA ALA A 149 -7.56 17.50 -8.40
C ALA A 149 -8.95 16.83 -8.41
N LEU A 150 -9.05 15.57 -8.83
CA LEU A 150 -10.32 14.80 -8.82
C LEU A 150 -10.77 14.40 -7.41
N GLU A 151 -9.87 14.36 -6.44
CA GLU A 151 -10.22 14.11 -5.03
C GLU A 151 -10.87 15.35 -4.39
N THR A 152 -10.41 16.54 -4.80
CA THR A 152 -10.80 17.83 -4.20
C THR A 152 -11.83 18.62 -5.01
N ILE A 153 -12.13 18.19 -6.24
CA ILE A 153 -13.11 18.84 -7.12
C ILE A 153 -14.49 18.93 -6.47
N SER A 154 -15.07 20.12 -6.57
CA SER A 154 -16.39 20.45 -6.01
C SER A 154 -17.28 21.08 -7.07
N GLY A 155 -18.60 20.98 -6.87
CA GLY A 155 -19.60 21.51 -7.79
C GLY A 155 -20.80 20.58 -7.96
N ALA A 156 -21.98 21.16 -8.12
CA ALA A 156 -23.18 20.40 -8.45
C ALA A 156 -22.99 19.68 -9.80
N GLY A 157 -23.32 18.39 -9.87
CA GLY A 157 -23.15 17.58 -11.09
C GLY A 157 -21.81 16.83 -11.19
N VAL A 158 -20.82 17.13 -10.34
CA VAL A 158 -19.51 16.46 -10.37
C VAL A 158 -19.65 14.97 -10.04
N GLN A 159 -20.46 14.65 -9.02
CA GLN A 159 -20.70 13.27 -8.61
C GLN A 159 -21.33 12.46 -9.75
N GLU A 160 -22.35 13.00 -10.39
CA GLU A 160 -23.07 12.38 -11.50
C GLU A 160 -22.14 12.19 -12.71
N ALA A 161 -21.28 13.17 -13.00
CA ALA A 161 -20.30 13.08 -14.08
C ALA A 161 -19.28 11.96 -13.84
N LEU A 162 -18.77 11.83 -12.60
CA LEU A 162 -17.86 10.74 -12.22
C LEU A 162 -18.56 9.39 -12.32
N LEU A 163 -19.75 9.23 -11.76
CA LEU A 163 -20.50 7.96 -11.84
C LEU A 163 -20.80 7.52 -13.28
N ARG A 164 -21.10 8.47 -14.17
CA ARG A 164 -21.27 8.17 -15.59
C ARG A 164 -19.98 7.63 -16.20
N LEU A 165 -18.85 8.32 -15.99
CA LEU A 165 -17.55 7.88 -16.52
C LEU A 165 -17.07 6.56 -15.92
N ALA A 166 -17.43 6.24 -14.68
CA ALA A 166 -17.14 4.95 -14.06
C ALA A 166 -17.82 3.78 -14.79
N ARG A 167 -18.96 4.03 -15.45
CA ARG A 167 -19.74 3.03 -16.21
C ARG A 167 -19.35 3.01 -17.69
N GLU A 168 -19.27 4.17 -18.32
CA GLU A 168 -19.21 4.32 -19.78
C GLU A 168 -17.81 4.62 -20.32
N GLY A 169 -16.85 4.99 -19.46
CA GLY A 169 -15.50 5.34 -19.89
C GLY A 169 -14.73 4.15 -20.48
N ARG A 170 -13.66 4.46 -21.23
CA ARG A 170 -12.64 3.45 -21.57
C ARG A 170 -11.93 2.93 -20.30
N PRO A 171 -11.26 1.78 -20.33
CA PRO A 171 -10.74 1.13 -19.12
C PRO A 171 -9.88 2.00 -18.22
N GLU A 172 -8.98 2.81 -18.79
CA GLU A 172 -8.05 3.66 -18.02
C GLU A 172 -8.80 4.82 -17.34
N VAL A 173 -9.79 5.38 -18.03
CA VAL A 173 -10.70 6.42 -17.53
C VAL A 173 -11.54 5.87 -16.39
N ARG A 174 -12.13 4.68 -16.57
CA ARG A 174 -12.90 4.00 -15.53
C ARG A 174 -12.02 3.76 -14.30
N ALA A 175 -10.82 3.21 -14.46
CA ALA A 175 -9.90 2.97 -13.35
C ALA A 175 -9.56 4.27 -12.60
N ALA A 176 -9.22 5.35 -13.31
CA ALA A 176 -8.93 6.65 -12.68
C ALA A 176 -10.13 7.20 -11.89
N VAL A 177 -11.34 7.08 -12.45
CA VAL A 177 -12.58 7.52 -11.79
C VAL A 177 -12.92 6.67 -10.57
N ILE A 178 -12.72 5.35 -10.62
CA ILE A 178 -12.96 4.46 -9.48
C ILE A 178 -12.06 4.84 -8.30
N ARG A 179 -10.78 5.18 -8.54
CA ARG A 179 -9.90 5.71 -7.48
C ARG A 179 -10.41 7.03 -6.91
N ALA A 180 -10.82 7.96 -7.78
CA ALA A 180 -11.36 9.25 -7.34
C ALA A 180 -12.64 9.07 -6.49
N LEU A 181 -13.54 8.16 -6.87
CA LEU A 181 -14.75 7.85 -6.12
C LEU A 181 -14.46 7.22 -4.75
N ALA A 182 -13.33 6.50 -4.60
CA ALA A 182 -12.90 5.93 -3.33
C ALA A 182 -12.40 7.02 -2.36
N GLN A 183 -11.62 7.97 -2.86
CA GLN A 183 -11.06 9.07 -2.07
C GLN A 183 -12.05 10.20 -1.82
N ARG A 184 -13.07 10.32 -2.69
CA ARG A 184 -14.13 11.33 -2.58
C ARG A 184 -15.51 10.66 -2.53
N PRO A 185 -15.89 10.04 -1.40
CA PRO A 185 -17.16 9.34 -1.28
C PRO A 185 -18.35 10.28 -1.49
N GLY A 186 -19.24 9.90 -2.40
CA GLY A 186 -20.54 10.53 -2.60
C GLY A 186 -21.63 9.48 -2.87
N LYS A 187 -22.89 9.92 -2.96
CA LYS A 187 -24.02 9.03 -3.29
C LYS A 187 -23.71 8.22 -4.55
N GLY A 188 -23.90 6.90 -4.50
CA GLY A 188 -23.64 6.00 -5.64
C GLY A 188 -22.19 5.52 -5.80
N SER A 189 -21.24 6.05 -5.04
CA SER A 189 -19.81 5.71 -5.21
C SER A 189 -19.54 4.25 -4.84
N ARG A 190 -20.09 3.79 -3.70
CA ARG A 190 -19.92 2.42 -3.24
C ARG A 190 -20.49 1.43 -4.23
N GLU A 191 -21.69 1.68 -4.75
CA GLU A 191 -22.32 0.83 -5.76
C GLU A 191 -21.50 0.78 -7.05
N ALA A 192 -20.95 1.91 -7.51
CA ALA A 192 -20.09 1.96 -8.69
C ALA A 192 -18.79 1.18 -8.49
N ILE A 193 -18.15 1.28 -7.31
CA ILE A 193 -16.95 0.52 -6.97
C ILE A 193 -17.25 -0.98 -6.91
N ILE A 194 -18.36 -1.39 -6.26
CA ILE A 194 -18.80 -2.79 -6.21
C ILE A 194 -19.05 -3.36 -7.61
N GLN A 195 -19.74 -2.61 -8.48
CA GLN A 195 -19.96 -3.02 -9.87
C GLN A 195 -18.64 -3.17 -10.64
N ALA A 196 -17.70 -2.25 -10.44
CA ALA A 196 -16.39 -2.30 -11.10
C ALA A 196 -15.53 -3.47 -10.63
N ALA A 197 -15.66 -3.92 -9.37
CA ALA A 197 -14.94 -5.09 -8.85
C ALA A 197 -15.34 -6.40 -9.56
N GLY A 198 -16.56 -6.47 -10.10
CA GLY A 198 -17.03 -7.59 -10.92
C GLY A 198 -16.80 -7.41 -12.43
N SER A 199 -15.96 -6.47 -12.85
CA SER A 199 -15.66 -6.21 -14.26
C SER A 199 -14.82 -7.34 -14.89
N ASP A 200 -15.11 -7.70 -16.14
CA ASP A 200 -14.28 -8.64 -16.92
C ASP A 200 -12.91 -8.06 -17.28
N ASN A 201 -12.80 -6.72 -17.34
CA ASN A 201 -11.51 -6.06 -17.48
C ASN A 201 -10.73 -6.11 -16.16
N GLU A 202 -9.61 -6.84 -16.16
CA GLU A 202 -8.77 -7.07 -14.99
C GLU A 202 -8.27 -5.76 -14.33
N THR A 203 -7.81 -4.78 -15.10
CA THR A 203 -7.31 -3.50 -14.56
C THR A 203 -8.40 -2.76 -13.77
N ILE A 204 -9.63 -2.80 -14.26
CA ILE A 204 -10.78 -2.17 -13.60
C ILE A 204 -11.14 -2.94 -12.33
N ALA A 205 -11.21 -4.27 -12.40
CA ALA A 205 -11.53 -5.13 -11.27
C ALA A 205 -10.51 -4.96 -10.13
N LEU A 206 -9.21 -5.01 -10.43
CA LEU A 206 -8.14 -4.81 -9.44
C LEU A 206 -8.17 -3.40 -8.83
N THR A 207 -8.38 -2.37 -9.66
CA THR A 207 -8.50 -0.99 -9.17
C THR A 207 -9.70 -0.85 -8.23
N ALA A 208 -10.82 -1.48 -8.57
CA ALA A 208 -12.02 -1.46 -7.75
C ALA A 208 -11.86 -2.27 -6.46
N LEU A 209 -11.18 -3.42 -6.48
CA LEU A 209 -10.86 -4.19 -5.26
C LEU A 209 -9.95 -3.40 -4.31
N ALA A 210 -8.93 -2.71 -4.84
CA ALA A 210 -8.11 -1.80 -4.05
C ALA A 210 -8.94 -0.66 -3.44
N ALA A 211 -9.82 -0.05 -4.25
CA ALA A 211 -10.77 0.95 -3.77
C ALA A 211 -11.70 0.40 -2.68
N LEU A 212 -12.26 -0.80 -2.85
CA LEU A 212 -13.09 -1.46 -1.84
C LEU A 212 -12.33 -1.63 -0.53
N ASN A 213 -11.06 -2.04 -0.57
CA ASN A 213 -10.30 -2.19 0.67
C ASN A 213 -10.15 -0.86 1.45
N THR A 214 -10.11 0.27 0.74
CA THR A 214 -10.03 1.60 1.37
C THR A 214 -11.37 2.09 1.92
N VAL A 215 -12.50 1.73 1.30
CA VAL A 215 -13.84 2.24 1.67
C VAL A 215 -14.73 1.21 2.39
N SER A 216 -14.26 -0.03 2.53
CA SER A 216 -15.04 -1.17 3.05
C SER A 216 -15.54 -0.91 4.47
N THR A 217 -16.82 -1.18 4.69
CA THR A 217 -17.47 -1.08 6.01
C THR A 217 -17.49 -2.42 6.75
N GLY A 218 -17.02 -3.51 6.12
CA GLY A 218 -17.10 -4.87 6.66
C GLY A 218 -18.29 -5.68 6.14
N ASP A 219 -19.16 -5.07 5.32
CA ASP A 219 -20.40 -5.69 4.81
C ASP A 219 -20.30 -6.19 3.37
N GLU A 220 -19.10 -6.20 2.78
CA GLU A 220 -18.86 -6.59 1.37
C GLU A 220 -18.63 -8.09 1.16
N THR A 221 -18.80 -8.92 2.18
CA THR A 221 -18.50 -10.37 2.15
C THR A 221 -19.17 -11.07 0.95
N GLU A 222 -20.49 -10.93 0.76
CA GLU A 222 -21.20 -11.57 -0.36
C GLU A 222 -20.73 -11.07 -1.73
N VAL A 223 -20.42 -9.77 -1.83
CA VAL A 223 -19.94 -9.16 -3.07
C VAL A 223 -18.59 -9.76 -3.46
N LEU A 224 -17.66 -9.84 -2.50
CA LEU A 224 -16.31 -10.37 -2.74
C LEU A 224 -16.34 -11.87 -3.05
N LEU A 225 -17.22 -12.63 -2.38
CA LEU A 225 -17.45 -14.04 -2.70
C LEU A 225 -17.97 -14.22 -4.12
N LYS A 226 -18.90 -13.36 -4.57
CA LYS A 226 -19.37 -13.38 -5.96
C LYS A 226 -18.26 -13.08 -6.96
N VAL A 227 -17.42 -12.08 -6.69
CA VAL A 227 -16.26 -11.73 -7.54
C VAL A 227 -15.29 -12.91 -7.65
N LEU A 228 -14.98 -13.55 -6.51
CA LEU A 228 -14.15 -14.75 -6.47
C LEU A 228 -14.70 -15.86 -7.35
N GLN A 229 -16.02 -16.07 -7.35
CA GLN A 229 -16.70 -17.11 -8.12
C GLN A 229 -16.80 -16.81 -9.63
N SER A 230 -16.98 -15.55 -10.00
CA SER A 230 -17.27 -15.17 -11.40
C SER A 230 -16.03 -14.78 -12.21
N THR A 231 -14.95 -14.32 -11.57
CA THR A 231 -13.80 -13.80 -12.32
C THR A 231 -13.03 -14.92 -13.03
N PRO A 232 -12.61 -14.74 -14.29
CA PRO A 232 -11.69 -15.66 -14.95
C PRO A 232 -10.22 -15.41 -14.58
N SER A 233 -9.87 -14.25 -14.01
CA SER A 233 -8.49 -13.88 -13.70
C SER A 233 -8.09 -14.33 -12.29
N ASP A 234 -7.02 -15.12 -12.19
CA ASP A 234 -6.50 -15.58 -10.90
C ASP A 234 -5.90 -14.45 -10.07
N ASN A 235 -5.39 -13.40 -10.71
CA ASN A 235 -4.90 -12.22 -10.02
C ASN A 235 -6.03 -11.42 -9.37
N VAL A 236 -7.16 -11.25 -10.08
CA VAL A 236 -8.39 -10.66 -9.52
C VAL A 236 -8.90 -11.53 -8.38
N ARG A 237 -8.90 -12.86 -8.53
CA ARG A 237 -9.33 -13.82 -7.50
C ARG A 237 -8.46 -13.72 -6.24
N ALA A 238 -7.14 -13.73 -6.38
CA ALA A 238 -6.21 -13.61 -5.27
C ALA A 238 -6.37 -12.27 -4.53
N THR A 239 -6.52 -11.17 -5.29
CA THR A 239 -6.75 -9.83 -4.71
C THR A 239 -8.09 -9.78 -3.98
N ALA A 240 -9.16 -10.36 -4.56
CA ALA A 240 -10.47 -10.40 -3.91
C ALA A 240 -10.45 -11.20 -2.59
N ALA A 241 -9.67 -12.30 -2.53
CA ALA A 241 -9.47 -13.06 -1.30
C ALA A 241 -8.76 -12.23 -0.22
N GLN A 242 -7.73 -11.45 -0.58
CA GLN A 242 -7.04 -10.55 0.35
C GLN A 242 -7.98 -9.45 0.88
N VAL A 243 -8.77 -8.83 0.00
CA VAL A 243 -9.77 -7.84 0.41
C VAL A 243 -10.83 -8.49 1.32
N LEU A 244 -11.23 -9.72 1.04
CA LEU A 244 -12.18 -10.48 1.87
C LEU A 244 -11.65 -10.72 3.29
N VAL A 245 -10.37 -11.06 3.46
CA VAL A 245 -9.74 -11.16 4.79
C VAL A 245 -9.84 -9.84 5.55
N ALA A 246 -9.52 -8.73 4.89
CA ALA A 246 -9.59 -7.40 5.50
C ALA A 246 -11.03 -7.02 5.86
N THR A 247 -12.01 -7.34 5.00
CA THR A 247 -13.44 -7.14 5.23
C THR A 247 -13.93 -7.98 6.43
N ILE A 248 -13.60 -9.27 6.51
CA ILE A 248 -13.97 -10.16 7.62
C ILE A 248 -13.36 -9.65 8.95
N SER A 249 -12.17 -9.08 8.91
CA SER A 249 -11.50 -8.52 10.09
C SER A 249 -12.13 -7.23 10.60
N ARG A 250 -12.81 -6.47 9.71
CA ARG A 250 -13.58 -5.27 10.07
C ARG A 250 -15.06 -5.54 10.33
N ALA A 251 -15.57 -6.74 10.02
CA ALA A 251 -16.97 -7.08 10.10
C ALA A 251 -17.48 -7.05 11.56
N SER A 252 -18.69 -6.50 11.74
CA SER A 252 -19.38 -6.47 13.04
C SER A 252 -19.70 -7.87 13.58
N ASN A 253 -20.02 -8.81 12.68
CA ASN A 253 -20.22 -10.22 12.99
C ASN A 253 -19.24 -11.09 12.19
N ARG A 254 -18.01 -11.20 12.71
CA ARG A 254 -16.95 -12.03 12.11
C ARG A 254 -17.41 -13.48 11.92
N ALA A 255 -18.02 -14.10 12.93
CA ALA A 255 -18.42 -15.51 12.88
C ALA A 255 -19.40 -15.79 11.72
N ALA A 256 -20.39 -14.93 11.51
CA ALA A 256 -21.30 -15.04 10.37
C ALA A 256 -20.59 -14.90 9.02
N ALA A 257 -19.63 -13.96 8.92
CA ALA A 257 -18.84 -13.79 7.71
C ALA A 257 -18.00 -15.05 7.41
N VAL A 258 -17.34 -15.64 8.42
CA VAL A 258 -16.58 -16.89 8.25
C VAL A 258 -17.49 -18.05 7.85
N ALA A 259 -18.66 -18.20 8.49
CA ALA A 259 -19.63 -19.22 8.14
C ALA A 259 -20.05 -19.12 6.67
N ARG A 260 -20.18 -17.90 6.15
CA ARG A 260 -20.51 -17.67 4.75
C ARG A 260 -19.38 -18.06 3.79
N VAL A 261 -18.12 -17.81 4.17
CA VAL A 261 -16.95 -18.29 3.42
C VAL A 261 -16.93 -19.82 3.37
N LEU A 262 -17.16 -20.49 4.52
CA LEU A 262 -17.22 -21.96 4.61
C LEU A 262 -18.31 -22.55 3.71
N GLN A 263 -19.52 -21.99 3.74
CA GLN A 263 -20.61 -22.45 2.88
C GLN A 263 -20.31 -22.23 1.39
N THR A 264 -19.62 -21.15 1.05
CA THR A 264 -19.19 -20.88 -0.34
C THR A 264 -18.12 -21.88 -0.79
N TYR A 265 -17.13 -22.14 0.06
CA TYR A 265 -16.07 -23.11 -0.20
C TYR A 265 -16.61 -24.52 -0.51
N ALA A 266 -17.65 -24.96 0.20
CA ALA A 266 -18.24 -26.29 0.03
C ALA A 266 -18.85 -26.55 -1.37
N SER A 267 -19.25 -25.50 -2.08
CA SER A 267 -19.91 -25.60 -3.41
C SER A 267 -19.08 -24.97 -4.54
N ALA A 268 -17.87 -24.51 -4.23
CA ALA A 268 -17.02 -23.76 -5.15
C ALA A 268 -16.20 -24.65 -6.09
N SER A 269 -15.83 -24.10 -7.25
CA SER A 269 -14.85 -24.70 -8.17
C SER A 269 -13.44 -24.73 -7.57
N SER A 270 -12.54 -25.56 -8.11
CA SER A 270 -11.17 -25.70 -7.57
C SER A 270 -10.41 -24.37 -7.46
N PRO A 271 -10.37 -23.48 -8.48
CA PRO A 271 -9.67 -22.20 -8.37
C PRO A 271 -10.19 -21.30 -7.24
N VAL A 272 -11.51 -21.32 -7.01
CA VAL A 272 -12.15 -20.56 -5.94
C VAL A 272 -11.81 -21.16 -4.59
N ARG A 273 -11.85 -22.50 -4.48
CA ARG A 273 -11.44 -23.20 -3.26
C ARG A 273 -10.00 -22.88 -2.89
N VAL A 274 -9.07 -22.94 -3.84
CA VAL A 274 -7.66 -22.57 -3.65
C VAL A 274 -7.52 -21.15 -3.08
N ALA A 275 -8.22 -20.16 -3.65
CA ALA A 275 -8.18 -18.79 -3.15
C ALA A 275 -8.73 -18.66 -1.71
N LEU A 276 -9.80 -19.38 -1.39
CA LEU A 276 -10.41 -19.35 -0.06
C LEU A 276 -9.58 -20.04 1.03
N LEU A 277 -8.67 -20.96 0.69
CA LEU A 277 -7.75 -21.55 1.67
C LEU A 277 -6.82 -20.51 2.31
N GLN A 278 -6.38 -19.50 1.53
CA GLN A 278 -5.62 -18.38 2.09
C GLN A 278 -6.46 -17.53 3.05
N VAL A 279 -7.75 -17.35 2.72
CA VAL A 279 -8.70 -16.65 3.62
C VAL A 279 -8.83 -17.40 4.94
N PHE A 280 -8.96 -18.73 4.91
CA PHE A 280 -9.03 -19.55 6.12
C PHE A 280 -7.78 -19.45 6.98
N ALA A 281 -6.59 -19.42 6.38
CA ALA A 281 -5.35 -19.33 7.16
C ALA A 281 -5.17 -17.98 7.86
N GLU A 282 -5.61 -16.87 7.25
CA GLU A 282 -5.57 -15.54 7.86
C GLU A 282 -6.68 -15.35 8.91
N VAL A 283 -7.89 -15.83 8.59
CA VAL A 283 -9.06 -15.66 9.47
C VAL A 283 -8.96 -16.56 10.70
N ARG A 284 -8.34 -17.75 10.55
CA ARG A 284 -8.15 -18.76 11.60
C ARG A 284 -9.47 -19.27 12.20
N GLY A 285 -9.35 -20.10 13.23
CA GLY A 285 -10.47 -20.75 13.91
C GLY A 285 -10.55 -22.25 13.62
N PRO A 286 -11.22 -23.03 14.49
CA PRO A 286 -11.24 -24.49 14.41
C PRO A 286 -11.87 -25.00 13.11
N GLU A 287 -12.93 -24.34 12.61
CA GLU A 287 -13.59 -24.72 11.35
C GLU A 287 -12.70 -24.44 10.13
N ALA A 288 -11.96 -23.32 10.15
CA ALA A 288 -11.02 -22.96 9.09
C ALA A 288 -9.82 -23.92 9.05
N LEU A 289 -9.30 -24.30 10.22
CA LEU A 289 -8.24 -25.31 10.34
C LEU A 289 -8.70 -26.67 9.82
N GLU A 290 -9.93 -27.06 10.13
CA GLU A 290 -10.51 -28.33 9.68
C GLU A 290 -10.60 -28.40 8.14
N GLU A 291 -11.04 -27.32 7.49
CA GLU A 291 -11.08 -27.26 6.03
C GLU A 291 -9.68 -27.26 5.40
N LEU A 292 -8.70 -26.57 6.01
CA LEU A 292 -7.31 -26.64 5.59
C LEU A 292 -6.74 -28.05 5.72
N ARG A 293 -7.06 -28.77 6.80
CA ARG A 293 -6.64 -30.16 7.02
C ARG A 293 -7.21 -31.09 5.95
N LYS A 294 -8.51 -30.98 5.66
CA LYS A 294 -9.16 -31.75 4.59
C LYS A 294 -8.54 -31.47 3.23
N ALA A 295 -8.27 -30.19 2.93
CA ALA A 295 -7.65 -29.77 1.69
C ALA A 295 -6.21 -30.29 1.54
N ALA A 296 -5.42 -30.27 2.62
CA ALA A 296 -4.06 -30.81 2.64
C ALA A 296 -4.02 -32.34 2.43
N ALA A 297 -5.10 -33.05 2.76
CA ALA A 297 -5.27 -34.47 2.49
C ALA A 297 -5.89 -34.78 1.11
N SER A 298 -6.20 -33.75 0.31
CA SER A 298 -6.86 -33.93 -0.99
C SER A 298 -5.98 -34.66 -2.01
N SER A 299 -6.61 -35.38 -2.93
CA SER A 299 -5.95 -35.93 -4.11
C SER A 299 -5.72 -34.89 -5.22
N ASP A 300 -6.37 -33.72 -5.14
CA ASP A 300 -6.12 -32.58 -6.02
C ASP A 300 -4.78 -31.92 -5.63
N PRO A 301 -3.74 -31.98 -6.50
CA PRO A 301 -2.42 -31.45 -6.17
C PRO A 301 -2.40 -29.94 -5.93
N GLU A 302 -3.22 -29.17 -6.64
CA GLU A 302 -3.28 -27.71 -6.47
C GLU A 302 -3.91 -27.37 -5.11
N LEU A 303 -5.02 -28.02 -4.78
CA LEU A 303 -5.71 -27.81 -3.51
C LEU A 303 -4.85 -28.26 -2.32
N LYS A 304 -4.19 -29.42 -2.42
CA LYS A 304 -3.23 -29.90 -1.42
C LYS A 304 -2.13 -28.87 -1.22
N ARG A 305 -1.44 -28.47 -2.29
CA ARG A 305 -0.32 -27.54 -2.23
C ARG A 305 -0.73 -26.21 -1.60
N ALA A 306 -1.87 -25.66 -2.02
CA ALA A 306 -2.40 -24.41 -1.49
C ALA A 306 -2.70 -24.50 0.02
N ALA A 307 -3.28 -25.61 0.48
CA ALA A 307 -3.58 -25.83 1.89
C ALA A 307 -2.31 -25.94 2.73
N VAL A 308 -1.33 -26.73 2.27
CA VAL A 308 -0.05 -26.88 2.97
C VAL A 308 0.70 -25.54 3.00
N GLN A 309 0.69 -24.77 1.92
CA GLN A 309 1.30 -23.44 1.89
C GLN A 309 0.62 -22.48 2.86
N ALA A 310 -0.71 -22.49 2.93
CA ALA A 310 -1.47 -21.66 3.86
C ALA A 310 -1.19 -22.04 5.33
N LEU A 311 -1.13 -23.34 5.65
CA LEU A 311 -0.77 -23.83 6.98
C LEU A 311 0.70 -23.49 7.34
N ALA A 312 1.62 -23.69 6.40
CA ALA A 312 3.06 -23.53 6.66
C ALA A 312 3.49 -22.06 6.77
N ASN A 313 2.92 -21.17 5.95
CA ASN A 313 3.40 -19.78 5.82
C ASN A 313 2.52 -18.74 6.50
N THR A 314 1.21 -18.99 6.61
CA THR A 314 0.23 -17.98 7.02
C THR A 314 -0.36 -18.28 8.40
N TRP A 315 -0.69 -19.54 8.68
CA TRP A 315 -1.23 -19.94 9.98
C TRP A 315 -0.28 -19.55 11.12
N SER A 316 -0.78 -19.07 12.25
CA SER A 316 0.08 -18.37 13.22
C SER A 316 0.07 -18.96 14.63
N ASP A 317 -0.60 -20.08 14.86
CA ASP A 317 -0.66 -20.74 16.18
C ASP A 317 -0.34 -22.24 16.08
N GLY A 318 0.00 -22.85 17.22
CA GLY A 318 0.46 -24.25 17.30
C GLY A 318 -0.61 -25.30 16.96
N THR A 319 -1.88 -24.91 16.72
CA THR A 319 -2.94 -25.89 16.42
C THR A 319 -2.75 -26.61 15.08
N ALA A 320 -1.98 -26.01 14.15
CA ALA A 320 -1.62 -26.62 12.88
C ALA A 320 -0.40 -27.57 12.96
N SER A 321 0.33 -27.61 14.09
CA SER A 321 1.53 -28.45 14.24
C SER A 321 1.28 -29.95 13.98
N PRO A 322 0.19 -30.58 14.47
CA PRO A 322 -0.05 -32.00 14.24
C PRO A 322 -0.20 -32.36 12.76
N VAL A 323 -0.92 -31.55 11.98
CA VAL A 323 -1.11 -31.81 10.54
C VAL A 323 0.19 -31.57 9.75
N LEU A 324 0.95 -30.52 10.08
CA LEU A 324 2.23 -30.25 9.43
C LEU A 324 3.27 -31.34 9.74
N LEU A 325 3.31 -31.83 10.97
CA LEU A 325 4.16 -32.95 11.38
C LEU A 325 3.81 -34.23 10.60
N GLN A 326 2.52 -34.57 10.50
CA GLN A 326 2.09 -35.75 9.75
C GLN A 326 2.51 -35.67 8.28
N LEU A 327 2.29 -34.51 7.63
CA LEU A 327 2.67 -34.28 6.24
C LEU A 327 4.19 -34.35 6.05
N ALA A 328 4.95 -33.72 6.93
CA ALA A 328 6.41 -33.76 6.90
C ALA A 328 6.97 -35.19 6.99
N LYS A 329 6.33 -36.07 7.79
CA LYS A 329 6.75 -37.47 7.95
C LYS A 329 6.39 -38.38 6.78
N SER A 330 5.20 -38.19 6.19
CA SER A 330 4.55 -39.26 5.43
C SER A 330 3.98 -38.87 4.07
N ASP A 331 3.95 -37.59 3.69
CA ASP A 331 3.43 -37.22 2.37
C ASP A 331 4.34 -37.76 1.25
N ALA A 332 3.73 -38.31 0.20
CA ALA A 332 4.45 -38.88 -0.93
C ALA A 332 5.27 -37.81 -1.70
N ASP A 333 4.78 -36.57 -1.74
CA ASP A 333 5.41 -35.47 -2.45
C ASP A 333 6.50 -34.79 -1.59
N ARG A 334 7.75 -34.89 -2.04
CA ARG A 334 8.92 -34.36 -1.32
C ARG A 334 8.85 -32.83 -1.09
N PRO A 335 8.55 -32.01 -2.11
CA PRO A 335 8.19 -30.61 -1.93
C PRO A 335 7.17 -30.33 -0.81
N ILE A 336 6.12 -31.13 -0.68
CA ILE A 336 5.11 -30.98 0.38
C ILE A 336 5.71 -31.30 1.75
N ARG A 337 6.49 -32.38 1.87
CA ARG A 337 7.19 -32.71 3.13
C ARG A 337 8.09 -31.58 3.59
N ILE A 338 8.89 -31.01 2.66
CA ILE A 338 9.80 -29.90 2.95
C ILE A 338 9.02 -28.65 3.41
N LEU A 339 7.97 -28.28 2.68
CA LEU A 339 7.15 -27.12 3.02
C LEU A 339 6.47 -27.28 4.39
N ALA A 340 5.93 -28.47 4.66
CA ALA A 340 5.29 -28.78 5.92
C ALA A 340 6.28 -28.73 7.10
N LEU A 341 7.50 -29.28 6.92
CA LEU A 341 8.55 -29.25 7.94
C LEU A 341 9.00 -27.82 8.26
N ARG A 342 9.21 -26.98 7.23
CA ARG A 342 9.52 -25.55 7.43
C ARG A 342 8.42 -24.82 8.20
N GLY A 343 7.17 -25.08 7.84
CA GLY A 343 6.00 -24.56 8.55
C GLY A 343 5.95 -24.97 10.01
N LEU A 344 6.19 -26.26 10.28
CA LEU A 344 6.24 -26.81 11.63
C LEU A 344 7.33 -26.14 12.48
N ILE A 345 8.56 -26.05 11.96
CA ILE A 345 9.68 -25.40 12.67
C ILE A 345 9.35 -23.95 12.98
N ARG A 346 8.74 -23.21 12.03
CA ARG A 346 8.29 -21.84 12.24
C ARG A 346 7.26 -21.74 13.37
N LEU A 347 6.24 -22.59 13.37
CA LEU A 347 5.21 -22.58 14.42
C LEU A 347 5.81 -22.91 15.79
N ILE A 348 6.67 -23.92 15.90
CA ILE A 348 7.34 -24.28 17.16
C ILE A 348 8.18 -23.11 17.69
N ALA A 349 8.92 -22.43 16.81
CA ALA A 349 9.75 -21.29 17.18
C ALA A 349 8.93 -20.07 17.64
N GLN A 350 7.74 -19.86 17.06
CA GLN A 350 6.86 -18.72 17.37
C GLN A 350 5.88 -19.00 18.52
N ASP A 351 5.75 -20.27 18.93
CA ASP A 351 4.82 -20.65 19.99
C ASP A 351 5.37 -20.25 21.37
N GLY A 352 4.88 -19.10 21.84
CA GLY A 352 5.19 -18.58 23.17
C GLY A 352 4.55 -19.35 24.32
N SER A 353 3.66 -20.32 24.04
CA SER A 353 3.05 -21.16 25.09
C SER A 353 3.90 -22.37 25.46
N LEU A 354 4.82 -22.78 24.58
CA LEU A 354 5.72 -23.91 24.84
C LEU A 354 6.79 -23.52 25.87
N SER A 355 7.01 -24.43 26.82
CA SER A 355 8.21 -24.39 27.66
C SER A 355 9.46 -24.64 26.82
N ASP A 356 10.64 -24.20 27.27
CA ASP A 356 11.89 -24.48 26.56
C ASP A 356 12.12 -25.99 26.37
N ALA A 357 11.71 -26.82 27.35
CA ALA A 357 11.83 -28.27 27.26
C ALA A 357 10.93 -28.85 26.16
N ASP A 358 9.66 -28.43 26.12
CA ASP A 358 8.72 -28.90 25.09
C ASP A 358 9.10 -28.39 23.70
N ARG A 359 9.60 -27.16 23.60
CA ARG A 359 10.11 -26.59 22.34
C ARG A 359 11.29 -27.40 21.83
N VAL A 360 12.27 -27.71 22.68
CA VAL A 360 13.42 -28.55 22.30
C VAL A 360 12.97 -29.95 21.88
N ALA A 361 12.03 -30.57 22.59
CA ALA A 361 11.51 -31.88 22.22
C ALA A 361 10.82 -31.88 20.84
N ALA A 362 10.00 -30.86 20.56
CA ALA A 362 9.36 -30.70 19.25
C ALA A 362 10.37 -30.42 18.12
N LEU A 363 11.42 -29.62 18.41
CA LEU A 363 12.52 -29.38 17.47
C LEU A 363 13.38 -30.62 17.22
N ASP A 364 13.57 -31.48 18.22
CA ASP A 364 14.27 -32.76 18.07
C ASP A 364 13.48 -33.71 17.15
N GLU A 365 12.16 -33.77 17.32
CA GLU A 365 11.30 -34.54 16.42
C GLU A 365 11.38 -34.00 14.98
N ALA A 366 11.36 -32.68 14.80
CA ALA A 366 11.56 -32.06 13.49
C ALA A 366 12.96 -32.37 12.90
N ALA A 367 14.00 -32.37 13.73
CA ALA A 367 15.37 -32.69 13.34
C ALA A 367 15.52 -34.14 12.85
N ALA A 368 14.81 -35.07 13.46
CA ALA A 368 14.81 -36.48 13.06
C ALA A 368 14.23 -36.71 11.65
N ILE A 369 13.35 -35.80 11.18
CA ILE A 369 12.69 -35.87 9.87
C ILE A 369 13.45 -35.04 8.81
N ALA A 370 14.28 -34.09 9.25
CA ALA A 370 15.00 -33.18 8.36
C ALA A 370 16.09 -33.89 7.54
N GLU A 371 15.83 -34.09 6.24
CA GLU A 371 16.81 -34.66 5.29
C GLU A 371 17.90 -33.66 4.88
N ARG A 372 17.57 -32.36 4.89
CA ARG A 372 18.34 -31.30 4.24
C ARG A 372 19.00 -30.38 5.26
N PRO A 373 20.19 -29.81 4.96
CA PRO A 373 20.84 -28.85 5.82
C PRO A 373 20.01 -27.59 6.11
N GLU A 374 19.20 -27.12 5.16
CA GLU A 374 18.44 -25.87 5.34
C GLU A 374 17.46 -25.92 6.52
N GLU A 375 16.67 -26.99 6.64
CA GLU A 375 15.72 -27.17 7.75
C GLU A 375 16.46 -27.42 9.07
N LYS A 376 17.60 -28.11 9.04
CA LYS A 376 18.47 -28.28 10.22
C LYS A 376 19.02 -26.93 10.70
N ARG A 377 19.40 -26.01 9.80
CA ARG A 377 19.80 -24.63 10.16
C ARG A 377 18.65 -23.85 10.78
N GLN A 378 17.43 -24.00 10.27
CA GLN A 378 16.25 -23.36 10.89
C GLN A 378 16.01 -23.87 12.31
N ILE A 379 16.18 -25.18 12.54
CA ILE A 379 16.10 -25.78 13.88
C ILE A 379 17.20 -25.22 14.79
N LEU A 380 18.45 -25.18 14.33
CA LEU A 380 19.57 -24.59 15.08
C LEU A 380 19.33 -23.12 15.43
N GLY A 381 18.70 -22.36 14.54
CA GLY A 381 18.29 -20.98 14.81
C GLY A 381 17.22 -20.90 15.90
N ALA A 382 16.19 -21.76 15.83
CA ALA A 382 15.12 -21.82 16.84
C ALA A 382 15.63 -22.25 18.23
N LEU A 383 16.66 -23.11 18.29
CA LEU A 383 17.25 -23.56 19.55
C LEU A 383 17.94 -22.44 20.34
N ARG A 384 18.37 -21.35 19.70
CA ARG A 384 19.04 -20.22 20.38
C ARG A 384 18.13 -19.52 21.40
N ASP A 385 16.82 -19.69 21.25
CA ASP A 385 15.80 -19.15 22.15
C ASP A 385 15.50 -20.08 23.33
N CYS A 386 16.06 -21.29 23.38
CA CYS A 386 15.86 -22.28 24.44
C CYS A 386 17.09 -22.36 25.36
N ARG A 387 17.05 -21.73 26.54
CA ARG A 387 18.22 -21.59 27.44
C ARG A 387 18.37 -22.77 28.41
N ILE A 388 18.47 -23.99 27.88
CA ILE A 388 18.57 -25.22 28.66
C ILE A 388 19.62 -26.20 28.10
N GLU A 389 20.18 -27.07 28.94
CA GLU A 389 21.23 -28.03 28.53
C GLU A 389 20.79 -28.96 27.40
N THR A 390 19.51 -29.32 27.32
CA THR A 390 19.00 -30.18 26.25
C THR A 390 19.02 -29.50 24.88
N ALA A 391 18.91 -28.16 24.82
CA ALA A 391 19.08 -27.41 23.57
C ALA A 391 20.53 -27.48 23.08
N VAL A 392 21.48 -27.36 24.01
CA VAL A 392 22.92 -27.52 23.72
C VAL A 392 23.22 -28.94 23.27
N ALA A 393 22.64 -29.95 23.94
CA ALA A 393 22.78 -31.36 23.55
C ALA A 393 22.30 -31.61 22.12
N LEU A 394 21.15 -31.05 21.75
CA LEU A 394 20.60 -31.19 20.41
C LEU A 394 21.48 -30.49 19.36
N ALA A 395 21.94 -29.27 19.62
CA ALA A 395 22.86 -28.57 18.73
C ALA A 395 24.20 -29.32 18.55
N ALA A 396 24.74 -29.90 19.62
CA ALA A 396 26.00 -30.63 19.60
C ALA A 396 26.00 -31.85 18.66
N ARG A 397 24.83 -32.45 18.39
CA ARG A 397 24.69 -33.56 17.42
C ARG A 397 25.10 -33.18 16.00
N PHE A 398 25.03 -31.88 15.65
CA PHE A 398 25.37 -31.37 14.32
C PHE A 398 26.83 -30.92 14.18
N LEU A 399 27.63 -30.97 15.25
CA LEU A 399 29.06 -30.60 15.20
C LEU A 399 29.92 -31.54 14.36
N GLN A 400 29.44 -32.72 13.99
CA GLN A 400 30.17 -33.64 13.12
C GLN A 400 29.80 -33.47 11.63
N ASP A 401 28.76 -32.69 11.35
CA ASP A 401 28.30 -32.43 9.99
C ASP A 401 29.03 -31.19 9.44
N ALA A 402 29.83 -31.36 8.40
CA ALA A 402 30.64 -30.29 7.83
C ALA A 402 29.78 -29.12 7.31
N ASP A 403 28.57 -29.38 6.81
CA ASP A 403 27.68 -28.36 6.26
C ASP A 403 26.93 -27.56 7.34
N LEU A 404 26.95 -28.05 8.59
CA LEU A 404 26.22 -27.49 9.74
C LEU A 404 27.14 -27.13 10.91
N PHE A 405 28.43 -27.47 10.84
CA PHE A 405 29.37 -27.26 11.94
C PHE A 405 29.35 -25.82 12.44
N ALA A 406 29.45 -24.86 11.52
CA ALA A 406 29.47 -23.43 11.86
C ALA A 406 28.16 -22.99 12.52
N ASP A 407 27.01 -23.36 11.97
CA ASP A 407 25.69 -23.03 12.53
C ASP A 407 25.50 -23.63 13.93
N ALA A 408 25.92 -24.89 14.10
CA ALA A 408 25.82 -25.63 15.36
C ALA A 408 26.75 -25.04 16.43
N ALA A 409 28.00 -24.75 16.07
CA ALA A 409 28.97 -24.11 16.95
C ALA A 409 28.48 -22.73 17.40
N GLU A 410 28.01 -21.88 16.49
CA GLU A 410 27.46 -20.57 16.84
C GLU A 410 26.22 -20.69 17.74
N THR A 411 25.31 -21.63 17.49
CA THR A 411 24.17 -21.87 18.38
C THR A 411 24.61 -22.27 19.79
N ILE A 412 25.62 -23.14 19.93
CA ILE A 412 26.14 -23.55 21.23
C ILE A 412 26.84 -22.38 21.95
N LEU A 413 27.64 -21.59 21.24
CA LEU A 413 28.29 -20.41 21.80
C LEU A 413 27.27 -19.37 22.25
N ASP A 414 26.21 -19.13 21.47
CA ASP A 414 25.12 -18.21 21.83
C ASP A 414 24.39 -18.65 23.09
N LEU A 415 24.17 -19.96 23.26
CA LEU A 415 23.55 -20.54 24.47
C LEU A 415 24.48 -20.51 25.68
N ALA A 416 25.78 -20.75 25.48
CA ALA A 416 26.79 -20.76 26.54
C ALA A 416 27.20 -19.35 27.00
N ALA A 417 26.93 -18.31 26.20
CA ALA A 417 27.22 -16.93 26.54
C ALA A 417 26.05 -16.23 27.26
N PRO A 418 26.33 -15.30 28.20
CA PRO A 418 25.32 -14.35 28.65
C PRO A 418 24.90 -13.47 27.46
N GLN A 419 23.62 -13.12 27.38
CA GLN A 419 23.07 -12.30 26.31
C GLN A 419 22.14 -11.23 26.86
N GLN A 420 22.05 -10.10 26.16
CA GLN A 420 21.02 -9.09 26.39
C GLN A 420 20.08 -9.03 25.19
N ARG A 421 18.79 -9.27 25.43
CA ARG A 421 17.76 -9.16 24.39
C ARG A 421 16.52 -8.48 24.97
N ASN A 422 16.01 -7.47 24.27
CA ASN A 422 14.82 -6.71 24.68
C ASN A 422 14.88 -6.23 26.15
N ASN A 423 16.02 -5.68 26.57
CA ASN A 423 16.28 -5.24 27.95
C ASN A 423 16.16 -6.33 29.04
N ARG A 424 16.31 -7.60 28.66
CA ARG A 424 16.38 -8.73 29.60
C ARG A 424 17.76 -9.37 29.54
N ASP A 425 18.35 -9.56 30.70
CA ASP A 425 19.56 -10.37 30.87
C ASP A 425 19.17 -11.84 30.80
N LEU A 426 19.73 -12.54 29.83
CA LEU A 426 19.52 -13.97 29.63
C LEU A 426 20.80 -14.69 30.07
N PRO A 427 20.74 -15.51 31.14
CA PRO A 427 21.92 -16.16 31.68
C PRO A 427 22.51 -17.19 30.69
N PRO A 428 23.82 -17.49 30.82
CA PRO A 428 24.45 -18.55 30.06
C PRO A 428 23.95 -19.92 30.51
N VAL A 429 23.80 -20.85 29.56
CA VAL A 429 23.52 -22.26 29.85
C VAL A 429 24.82 -22.92 30.29
N LYS A 430 24.90 -23.32 31.56
CA LYS A 430 26.06 -24.02 32.13
C LYS A 430 25.71 -25.47 32.40
N GLY A 431 26.73 -26.32 32.51
CA GLY A 431 26.58 -27.73 32.87
C GLY A 431 27.57 -28.63 32.12
N ALA A 432 27.60 -29.90 32.51
CA ALA A 432 28.52 -30.89 31.92
C ALA A 432 28.30 -31.03 30.41
N THR A 433 27.04 -30.96 29.97
CA THR A 433 26.68 -31.05 28.55
C THR A 433 27.23 -29.86 27.76
N THR A 434 27.11 -28.65 28.29
CA THR A 434 27.67 -27.45 27.65
C THR A 434 29.18 -27.50 27.58
N THR A 435 29.84 -27.86 28.69
CA THR A 435 31.30 -27.99 28.73
C THR A 435 31.81 -28.99 27.69
N ALA A 436 31.16 -30.16 27.58
CA ALA A 436 31.51 -31.17 26.58
C ALA A 436 31.29 -30.69 25.14
N ALA A 437 30.21 -29.94 24.89
CA ALA A 437 29.93 -29.37 23.58
C ALA A 437 30.97 -28.31 23.17
N LEU A 438 31.37 -27.44 24.10
CA LEU A 438 32.44 -26.45 23.89
C LEU A 438 33.79 -27.10 23.62
N ASP A 439 34.14 -28.15 24.38
CA ASP A 439 35.36 -28.93 24.14
C ASP A 439 35.38 -29.54 22.74
N ARG A 440 34.22 -30.04 22.28
CA ARG A 440 34.10 -30.59 20.93
C ARG A 440 34.28 -29.52 19.84
N ILE A 441 33.81 -28.30 20.07
CA ILE A 441 34.07 -27.17 19.15
C ILE A 441 35.56 -26.85 19.10
N ILE A 442 36.25 -26.80 20.24
CA ILE A 442 37.69 -26.51 20.30
C ILE A 442 38.49 -27.55 19.50
N GLU A 443 38.12 -28.83 19.63
CA GLU A 443 38.77 -29.94 18.92
C GLU A 443 38.54 -29.89 17.40
N LEU A 444 37.30 -29.64 16.97
CA LEU A 444 36.89 -29.77 15.57
C LEU A 444 37.02 -28.48 14.75
N ALA A 445 36.91 -27.31 15.36
CA ALA A 445 36.95 -26.03 14.64
C ALA A 445 38.28 -25.85 13.92
N GLN A 446 38.29 -25.42 12.67
CA GLN A 446 39.53 -25.02 11.98
C GLN A 446 39.87 -23.54 12.21
N ASP A 447 38.85 -22.73 12.50
CA ASP A 447 38.98 -21.31 12.80
C ASP A 447 39.48 -21.08 14.23
N LEU A 448 40.60 -20.38 14.37
CA LEU A 448 41.19 -20.00 15.65
C LEU A 448 40.25 -19.11 16.48
N ALA A 449 39.53 -18.18 15.85
CA ALA A 449 38.63 -17.27 16.55
C ALA A 449 37.48 -18.04 17.22
N LEU A 450 36.95 -19.06 16.55
CA LEU A 450 35.90 -19.93 17.08
C LEU A 450 36.41 -20.77 18.28
N ARG A 451 37.63 -21.31 18.19
CA ARG A 451 38.28 -22.04 19.32
C ARG A 451 38.48 -21.15 20.54
N GLU A 452 38.98 -19.93 20.33
CA GLU A 452 39.20 -18.97 21.43
C GLU A 452 37.90 -18.54 22.11
N ARG A 453 36.82 -18.32 21.32
CA ARG A 453 35.49 -18.03 21.87
C ARG A 453 34.96 -19.20 22.71
N ALA A 454 35.06 -20.43 22.20
CA ALA A 454 34.64 -21.62 22.92
C ALA A 454 35.42 -21.81 24.24
N ALA A 455 36.74 -21.61 24.21
CA ALA A 455 37.59 -21.73 25.40
C ALA A 455 37.27 -20.69 26.49
N LYS A 456 36.81 -19.49 26.10
CA LYS A 456 36.39 -18.44 27.05
C LYS A 456 35.04 -18.70 27.71
N LEU A 457 34.17 -19.47 27.06
CA LEU A 457 32.81 -19.77 27.54
C LEU A 457 32.72 -21.08 28.34
N LYS A 458 33.79 -21.89 28.30
CA LYS A 458 33.98 -23.06 29.15
C LYS A 458 34.19 -22.63 30.60
#